data_AF-A0A0M0GFV8-F1
#
_entry.id   AF-A0A0M0GFV8-F1
#
_cell.length_a   1.000
_cell.length_b   1.000
_cell.length_c   1.000
_cell.angle_alpha   90.00
_cell.angle_beta   90.00
_cell.angle_gamma   90.00
#
_symmetry.space_group_name_H-M   'P 1'
#
loop_
_entity.id
_entity.type
_entity.pdbx_description
1 polymer ?
#
loop_
_entity_poly.entity_id
_entity_poly.type
_entity_poly.pdbx_seq_one_letter_code
_entity_poly.pdbx_strand_id
1 'polypeptide(L)'
;MLLFFKIAVWMIVACLGFYVFSVWKWEKRVKERMFAIRKTWYILYVVGAVIYWTKEPVSIFTDWLNYLIVAIIFALVDAFIFLGSYLKRVGNNELATDTMELLEENNDLLNSQMNKLKSFQYLLKNEPIDIYYGEKEAYIAGIEKLLADYAEKVDMKASLCKYTTQEDKDYLLEHYPDKALIHSRLGRKEVYYDADEKLALIPFSILEDDYVIKLTSDDFVTEFDYLLFTSLISIYDLMLPAEQEDEDHEGTYG
;
A
#
# COMPACT_ATOMS: atom_id res chain seq x y z
N MET A 1 0.01 20.22 58.19
CA MET A 1 0.96 19.99 57.08
C MET A 1 1.34 18.52 56.90
N LEU A 2 1.78 17.81 57.94
CA LEU A 2 2.17 16.39 57.85
C LEU A 2 1.05 15.44 57.36
N LEU A 3 -0.20 15.64 57.77
CA LEU A 3 -1.34 14.83 57.34
C LEU A 3 -1.64 14.97 55.84
N PHE A 4 -1.57 16.19 55.31
CA PHE A 4 -1.74 16.47 53.88
C PHE A 4 -0.65 15.80 53.05
N PHE A 5 0.61 15.87 53.50
CA PHE A 5 1.73 15.22 52.83
C PHE A 5 1.59 13.69 52.82
N LYS A 6 1.20 13.09 53.95
CA LYS A 6 0.93 11.65 54.02
C LYS A 6 -0.18 11.22 53.05
N ILE A 7 -1.28 11.97 53.00
CA ILE A 7 -2.40 11.68 52.08
C ILE A 7 -1.94 11.83 50.62
N ALA A 8 -1.18 12.86 50.28
CA ALA A 8 -0.66 13.08 48.93
C ALA A 8 0.30 11.96 48.49
N VAL A 9 1.21 11.52 49.36
CA VAL A 9 2.12 10.41 49.05
C VAL A 9 1.35 9.12 48.81
N TRP A 10 0.38 8.78 49.66
CA TRP A 10 -0.46 7.59 49.46
C TRP A 10 -1.32 7.68 48.20
N MET A 11 -1.77 8.88 47.82
CA MET A 11 -2.48 9.10 46.56
C MET A 11 -1.57 8.87 45.35
N ILE A 12 -0.32 9.36 45.37
CA ILE A 12 0.66 9.11 44.29
C ILE A 12 0.96 7.61 44.19
N VAL A 13 1.13 6.91 45.31
CA VAL A 13 1.32 5.45 45.34
C VAL A 13 0.11 4.72 44.76
N ALA A 14 -1.11 5.14 45.10
CA ALA A 14 -2.33 4.57 44.53
C ALA A 14 -2.44 4.85 43.01
N CYS A 15 -2.08 6.04 42.54
CA CYS A 15 -2.04 6.39 41.13
C CYS A 15 -0.99 5.56 40.36
N LEU A 16 0.20 5.34 40.95
CA LEU A 16 1.23 4.49 40.38
C LEU A 16 0.78 3.02 40.32
N GLY A 17 0.15 2.52 41.38
CA GLY A 17 -0.44 1.18 41.39
C GLY A 17 -1.53 1.00 40.34
N PHE A 18 -2.40 2.01 40.19
CA PHE A 18 -3.43 2.03 39.15
C PHE A 18 -2.83 2.11 37.74
N TYR A 19 -1.76 2.88 37.55
CA TYR A 19 -1.02 2.93 36.29
C TYR A 19 -0.44 1.56 35.93
N VAL A 20 0.27 0.91 36.86
CA VAL A 20 0.85 -0.43 36.64
C VAL A 20 -0.25 -1.45 36.32
N PHE A 21 -1.36 -1.43 37.05
CA PHE A 21 -2.51 -2.31 36.78
C PHE A 21 -3.15 -2.04 35.41
N SER A 22 -3.30 -0.78 35.04
CA SER A 22 -3.89 -0.37 33.75
C SER A 22 -2.98 -0.73 32.57
N VAL A 23 -1.66 -0.62 32.72
CA VAL A 23 -0.69 -1.09 31.74
C VAL A 23 -0.79 -2.60 31.55
N TRP A 24 -1.00 -3.36 32.64
CA TRP A 24 -1.09 -4.82 32.57
C TRP A 24 -2.37 -5.31 31.88
N LYS A 25 -3.50 -4.60 32.08
CA LYS A 25 -4.80 -4.99 31.51
C LYS A 25 -5.09 -4.39 30.13
N TRP A 26 -4.55 -3.20 29.82
CA TRP A 26 -4.86 -2.43 28.62
C TRP A 26 -3.62 -1.77 28.01
N GLU A 27 -2.59 -2.57 27.75
CA GLU A 27 -1.27 -2.13 27.25
C GLU A 27 -1.36 -1.22 26.01
N LYS A 28 -2.21 -1.54 25.03
CA LYS A 28 -2.36 -0.72 23.79
C LYS A 28 -2.93 0.68 24.05
N ARG A 29 -4.05 0.79 24.79
CA ARG A 29 -4.71 2.08 25.07
C ARG A 29 -3.90 3.01 25.97
N VAL A 30 -3.13 2.46 26.90
CA VAL A 30 -2.26 3.27 27.78
C VAL A 30 -1.04 3.79 27.01
N LYS A 31 -0.51 3.00 26.06
CA LYS A 31 0.59 3.42 25.17
C LYS A 31 0.19 4.55 24.22
N GLU A 32 -1.00 4.50 23.63
CA GLU A 32 -1.51 5.59 22.78
C GLU A 32 -1.66 6.92 23.54
N ARG A 33 -2.07 6.86 24.80
CA ARG A 33 -2.25 8.05 25.66
C ARG A 33 -1.01 8.42 26.48
N MET A 34 0.11 7.75 26.26
CA MET A 34 1.35 7.93 27.02
C MET A 34 1.88 9.38 26.97
N PHE A 35 1.74 10.05 25.82
CA PHE A 35 2.12 11.45 25.67
C PHE A 35 1.27 12.40 26.54
N ALA A 36 -0.03 12.14 26.64
CA ALA A 36 -0.94 12.91 27.48
C ALA A 36 -0.70 12.66 28.98
N ILE A 37 -0.34 11.42 29.35
CA ILE A 37 0.03 11.05 30.72
C ILE A 37 1.32 11.80 31.14
N ARG A 38 2.32 11.86 30.26
CA ARG A 38 3.57 12.61 30.51
C ARG A 38 3.32 14.10 30.72
N LYS A 39 2.51 14.73 29.86
CA LYS A 39 2.13 16.15 30.03
C LYS A 39 1.43 16.39 31.37
N THR A 40 0.52 15.50 31.75
CA THR A 40 -0.19 15.57 33.04
C THR A 40 0.79 15.44 34.22
N TRP A 41 1.78 14.54 34.12
CA TRP A 41 2.82 14.35 35.14
C TRP A 41 3.71 15.59 35.34
N TYR A 42 4.13 16.22 34.24
CA TYR A 42 4.91 17.47 34.29
C TYR A 42 4.08 18.64 34.83
N ILE A 43 2.80 18.75 34.45
CA ILE A 43 1.90 19.76 35.01
C ILE A 43 1.75 19.57 36.51
N LEU A 44 1.59 18.33 36.97
CA LEU A 44 1.46 18.03 38.40
C LEU A 44 2.73 18.41 39.19
N TYR A 45 3.91 18.16 38.62
CA TYR A 45 5.18 18.60 39.19
C TYR A 45 5.29 20.12 39.29
N VAL A 46 5.01 20.83 38.18
CA VAL A 46 5.08 22.30 38.13
C VAL A 46 4.08 22.93 39.10
N VAL A 47 2.84 22.43 39.14
CA VAL A 47 1.81 22.91 40.09
C VAL A 47 2.24 22.63 41.54
N GLY A 48 2.83 21.47 41.82
CA GLY A 48 3.38 21.16 43.14
C GLY A 48 4.49 22.12 43.57
N ALA A 49 5.43 22.44 42.66
CA ALA A 49 6.49 23.40 42.90
C ALA A 49 5.94 24.81 43.15
N VAL A 50 4.99 25.27 42.32
CA VAL A 50 4.34 26.58 42.47
C VAL A 50 3.60 26.71 43.80
N ILE A 51 2.86 25.68 44.22
CA ILE A 51 2.16 25.69 45.51
C ILE A 51 3.15 25.79 46.68
N TYR A 52 4.29 25.12 46.59
CA TYR A 52 5.31 25.17 47.63
C TYR A 52 6.00 26.55 47.68
N TRP A 53 6.37 27.11 46.53
CA TRP A 53 6.94 28.47 46.42
C TRP A 53 5.99 29.57 46.88
N THR A 54 4.68 29.38 46.70
CA THR A 54 3.68 30.32 47.18
C THR A 54 3.65 30.39 48.72
N LYS A 55 3.99 29.28 49.41
CA LYS A 55 4.02 29.23 50.88
C LYS A 55 5.35 29.66 51.47
N GLU A 56 6.46 29.34 50.80
CA GLU A 56 7.82 29.64 51.27
C GLU A 56 8.69 30.20 50.13
N PRO A 57 8.51 31.47 49.72
CA PRO A 57 9.13 32.03 48.51
C PRO A 57 10.66 32.15 48.60
N VAL A 58 11.20 32.32 49.81
CA VAL A 58 12.65 32.46 50.04
C VAL A 58 13.39 31.11 50.00
N SER A 59 12.66 29.99 50.14
CA SER A 59 13.24 28.64 50.21
C SER A 59 14.02 28.24 48.95
N ILE A 60 13.73 28.85 47.80
CA ILE A 60 14.48 28.63 46.54
C ILE A 60 15.96 29.03 46.72
N PHE A 61 16.25 30.03 47.55
CA PHE A 61 17.60 30.56 47.74
C PHE A 61 18.32 29.92 48.93
N THR A 62 17.59 29.51 49.98
CA THR A 62 18.18 28.83 51.15
C THR A 62 18.33 27.33 50.97
N ASP A 63 17.35 26.66 50.35
CA ASP A 63 17.22 25.20 50.32
C ASP A 63 17.27 24.64 48.89
N TRP A 64 17.96 25.32 47.98
CA TRP A 64 18.06 24.98 46.55
C TRP A 64 18.50 23.53 46.29
N LEU A 65 19.32 22.96 47.18
CA LEU A 65 19.76 21.55 47.14
C LEU A 65 18.58 20.56 47.24
N ASN A 66 17.57 20.85 48.07
CA ASN A 66 16.42 19.98 48.23
C ASN A 66 15.58 19.95 46.95
N TYR A 67 15.47 21.09 46.25
CA TYR A 67 14.81 21.16 44.95
C TYR A 67 15.57 20.40 43.87
N LEU A 68 16.90 20.50 43.86
CA LEU A 68 17.75 19.74 42.94
C LEU A 68 17.59 18.23 43.17
N ILE A 69 17.58 17.77 44.42
CA ILE A 69 17.37 16.36 44.77
C ILE A 69 15.99 15.89 44.28
N VAL A 70 14.94 16.67 44.53
CA VAL A 70 13.59 16.33 44.07
C VAL A 70 13.50 16.32 42.54
N ALA A 71 14.16 17.26 41.85
CA ALA A 71 14.21 17.29 40.39
C ALA A 71 14.97 16.09 39.81
N ILE A 72 16.10 15.70 40.42
CA ILE A 72 16.87 14.52 40.01
C ILE A 72 16.06 13.24 40.24
N ILE A 73 15.43 13.08 41.41
CA ILE A 73 14.58 11.91 41.68
C ILE A 73 13.39 11.87 40.72
N PHE A 74 12.77 13.02 40.45
CA PHE A 74 11.69 13.12 39.47
C PHE A 74 12.17 12.71 38.07
N ALA A 75 13.32 13.21 37.61
CA ALA A 75 13.92 12.85 36.33
C ALA A 75 14.34 11.37 36.28
N LEU A 76 14.80 10.78 37.39
CA LEU A 76 15.15 9.37 37.48
C LEU A 76 13.91 8.47 37.48
N VAL A 77 12.82 8.86 38.15
CA VAL A 77 11.55 8.13 38.11
C VAL A 77 10.90 8.26 36.73
N ASP A 78 10.96 9.45 36.13
CA ASP A 78 10.54 9.70 34.75
C ASP A 78 11.37 8.81 33.80
N ALA A 79 12.70 8.84 33.90
CA ALA A 79 13.56 7.95 33.15
C ALA A 79 13.25 6.48 33.43
N PHE A 80 13.05 6.02 34.66
CA PHE A 80 12.81 4.60 34.92
C PHE A 80 11.46 4.11 34.36
N ILE A 81 10.39 4.88 34.57
CA ILE A 81 9.03 4.56 34.09
C ILE A 81 8.94 4.68 32.56
N PHE A 82 9.56 5.70 31.97
CA PHE A 82 9.47 5.96 30.53
C PHE A 82 10.59 5.27 29.74
N LEU A 83 11.84 5.23 30.20
CA LEU A 83 12.94 4.52 29.53
C LEU A 83 12.72 3.00 29.56
N GLY A 84 12.05 2.43 30.57
CA GLY A 84 11.58 1.04 30.53
C GLY A 84 10.56 0.77 29.41
N SER A 85 9.76 1.77 29.03
CA SER A 85 8.89 1.72 27.85
C SER A 85 9.67 1.88 26.53
N TYR A 86 10.79 2.63 26.55
CA TYR A 86 11.69 2.80 25.40
C TYR A 86 12.67 1.62 25.21
N LEU A 87 13.07 0.91 26.27
CA LEU A 87 13.95 -0.27 26.17
C LEU A 87 13.25 -1.44 25.47
N LYS A 88 11.92 -1.55 25.61
CA LYS A 88 11.09 -2.45 24.77
C LYS A 88 10.90 -1.91 23.33
N ARG A 89 11.28 -0.66 23.07
CA ARG A 89 11.12 0.11 21.82
C ARG A 89 12.38 0.10 20.96
N VAL A 90 13.57 -0.04 21.55
CA VAL A 90 14.83 -0.33 20.82
C VAL A 90 14.83 -1.75 20.25
N GLY A 91 14.04 -2.66 20.82
CA GLY A 91 13.93 -4.03 20.35
C GLY A 91 12.89 -4.27 19.24
N ASN A 92 11.79 -3.51 19.14
CA ASN A 92 10.73 -3.92 18.20
C ASN A 92 9.57 -2.96 17.83
N ASN A 93 9.53 -1.64 18.12
CA ASN A 93 8.21 -0.96 18.03
C ASN A 93 8.13 0.55 17.76
N GLU A 94 9.09 1.14 17.04
CA GLU A 94 8.85 2.44 16.36
C GLU A 94 9.17 2.38 14.87
N LEU A 95 10.13 1.56 14.45
CA LEU A 95 10.27 1.18 13.04
C LEU A 95 9.12 0.29 12.57
N ALA A 96 8.48 -0.47 13.47
CA ALA A 96 7.48 -1.46 13.09
C ALA A 96 6.11 -0.87 12.71
N THR A 97 5.76 0.39 12.99
CA THR A 97 4.42 0.88 12.59
C THR A 97 4.43 1.27 11.11
N ASP A 98 5.35 2.14 10.71
CA ASP A 98 5.54 2.49 9.30
C ASP A 98 6.07 1.28 8.50
N THR A 99 6.95 0.45 9.09
CA THR A 99 7.40 -0.77 8.39
C THR A 99 6.31 -1.83 8.34
N MET A 100 5.39 -1.96 9.30
CA MET A 100 4.33 -2.98 9.24
C MET A 100 3.18 -2.55 8.35
N GLU A 101 2.85 -1.26 8.26
CA GLU A 101 1.92 -0.76 7.23
C GLU A 101 2.52 -0.98 5.84
N LEU A 102 3.80 -0.61 5.63
CA LEU A 102 4.52 -0.92 4.39
C LEU A 102 4.68 -2.44 4.16
N LEU A 103 4.83 -3.26 5.20
CA LEU A 103 4.94 -4.72 5.08
C LEU A 103 3.58 -5.35 4.80
N GLU A 104 2.49 -4.82 5.37
CA GLU A 104 1.12 -5.25 5.10
C GLU A 104 0.73 -4.85 3.68
N GLU A 105 0.95 -3.61 3.26
CA GLU A 105 0.77 -3.16 1.87
C GLU A 105 1.61 -4.00 0.89
N ASN A 106 2.88 -4.26 1.21
CA ASN A 106 3.75 -5.09 0.35
C ASN A 106 3.30 -6.55 0.34
N ASN A 107 2.87 -7.10 1.48
CA ASN A 107 2.38 -8.47 1.58
C ASN A 107 1.03 -8.62 0.87
N ASP A 108 0.14 -7.64 0.94
CA ASP A 108 -1.13 -7.62 0.22
C ASP A 108 -0.89 -7.50 -1.28
N LEU A 109 0.05 -6.65 -1.71
CA LEU A 109 0.49 -6.56 -3.10
C LEU A 109 1.08 -7.89 -3.59
N LEU A 110 1.98 -8.52 -2.82
CA LEU A 110 2.56 -9.82 -3.14
C LEU A 110 1.51 -10.93 -3.19
N ASN A 111 0.57 -10.96 -2.24
CA ASN A 111 -0.51 -11.95 -2.21
C ASN A 111 -1.46 -11.79 -3.39
N SER A 112 -1.82 -10.56 -3.74
CA SER A 112 -2.61 -10.24 -4.92
C SER A 112 -1.89 -10.66 -6.20
N GLN A 113 -0.62 -10.26 -6.39
CA GLN A 113 0.18 -10.69 -7.54
C GLN A 113 0.32 -12.22 -7.62
N MET A 114 0.55 -12.89 -6.49
CA MET A 114 0.61 -14.35 -6.42
C MET A 114 -0.72 -15.00 -6.80
N ASN A 115 -1.85 -14.43 -6.37
CA ASN A 115 -3.18 -14.92 -6.74
C ASN A 115 -3.45 -14.72 -8.23
N LYS A 116 -3.11 -13.56 -8.79
CA LYS A 116 -3.18 -13.30 -10.24
C LYS A 116 -2.36 -14.32 -11.03
N LEU A 117 -1.12 -14.60 -10.61
CA LEU A 117 -0.27 -15.61 -11.23
C LEU A 117 -0.85 -17.03 -11.15
N LYS A 118 -1.43 -17.41 -10.01
CA LYS A 118 -2.13 -18.70 -9.87
C LYS A 118 -3.33 -18.79 -10.80
N SER A 119 -4.12 -17.72 -10.92
CA SER A 119 -5.25 -17.65 -11.86
C SER A 119 -4.77 -17.75 -13.30
N PHE A 120 -3.67 -17.08 -13.65
CA PHE A 120 -3.05 -17.16 -14.98
C PHE A 120 -2.62 -18.59 -15.30
N GLN A 121 -1.89 -19.23 -14.38
CA GLN A 121 -1.47 -20.62 -14.55
C GLN A 121 -2.67 -21.58 -14.62
N TYR A 122 -3.71 -21.32 -13.83
CA TYR A 122 -4.92 -22.13 -13.84
C TYR A 122 -5.63 -22.06 -15.20
N LEU A 123 -5.78 -20.86 -15.77
CA LEU A 123 -6.37 -20.64 -17.09
C LEU A 123 -5.58 -21.40 -18.15
N LEU A 124 -4.26 -21.20 -18.22
CA LEU A 124 -3.41 -21.90 -19.19
C LEU A 124 -3.44 -23.42 -19.08
N LYS A 125 -3.69 -23.97 -17.89
CA LYS A 125 -3.66 -25.42 -17.66
C LYS A 125 -5.00 -26.10 -17.87
N ASN A 126 -6.09 -25.45 -17.46
CA ASN A 126 -7.39 -26.12 -17.30
C ASN A 126 -8.47 -25.60 -18.24
N GLU A 127 -8.25 -24.45 -18.89
CA GLU A 127 -9.25 -23.86 -19.78
C GLU A 127 -8.83 -23.98 -21.23
N PRO A 128 -9.73 -24.46 -22.11
CA PRO A 128 -9.46 -24.46 -23.54
C PRO A 128 -9.41 -23.00 -24.02
N ILE A 129 -8.28 -22.61 -24.59
CA ILE A 129 -8.14 -21.33 -25.28
C ILE A 129 -8.76 -21.50 -26.66
N ASP A 130 -9.89 -20.84 -26.89
CA ASP A 130 -10.55 -20.83 -28.19
C ASP A 130 -9.73 -19.97 -29.16
N ILE A 131 -9.08 -20.62 -30.13
CA ILE A 131 -8.27 -19.94 -31.14
C ILE A 131 -9.15 -19.58 -32.33
N TYR A 132 -9.34 -18.28 -32.52
CA TYR A 132 -10.04 -17.71 -33.67
C TYR A 132 -8.98 -17.19 -34.67
N TYR A 133 -8.91 -17.82 -35.84
CA TYR A 133 -7.93 -17.52 -36.89
C TYR A 133 -8.58 -17.42 -38.27
N GLY A 134 -7.88 -16.79 -39.23
CA GLY A 134 -8.29 -16.67 -40.65
C GLY A 134 -8.61 -15.24 -41.09
N GLU A 135 -9.38 -14.49 -40.30
CA GLU A 135 -9.69 -13.07 -40.54
C GLU A 135 -9.20 -12.19 -39.38
N LYS A 136 -8.85 -10.94 -39.67
CA LYS A 136 -8.34 -9.98 -38.68
C LYS A 136 -9.33 -9.78 -37.53
N GLU A 137 -10.61 -9.71 -37.86
CA GLU A 137 -11.72 -9.59 -36.93
C GLU A 137 -11.84 -10.82 -36.01
N ALA A 138 -11.57 -12.02 -36.54
CA ALA A 138 -11.57 -13.25 -35.75
C ALA A 138 -10.42 -13.25 -34.74
N TYR A 139 -9.22 -12.85 -35.16
CA TYR A 139 -8.07 -12.70 -34.28
C TYR A 139 -8.32 -11.69 -33.14
N ILE A 140 -8.90 -10.53 -33.48
CA ILE A 140 -9.29 -9.50 -32.52
C ILE A 140 -10.29 -10.06 -31.50
N ALA A 141 -11.34 -10.74 -31.97
CA ALA A 141 -12.36 -11.33 -31.10
C ALA A 141 -11.76 -12.40 -30.17
N GLY A 142 -10.80 -13.19 -30.65
CA GLY A 142 -10.10 -14.17 -29.85
C GLY A 142 -9.24 -13.55 -28.75
N ILE A 143 -8.49 -12.49 -29.07
CA ILE A 143 -7.76 -11.72 -28.05
C ILE A 143 -8.73 -11.08 -27.05
N GLU A 144 -9.79 -10.41 -27.51
CA GLU A 144 -10.77 -9.78 -26.62
C GLU A 144 -11.36 -10.77 -25.62
N LYS A 145 -11.75 -11.96 -26.11
CA LYS A 145 -12.28 -13.03 -25.27
C LYS A 145 -11.23 -13.52 -24.27
N LEU A 146 -10.02 -13.81 -24.72
CA LEU A 146 -8.93 -14.29 -23.86
C LEU A 146 -8.60 -13.30 -22.73
N LEU A 147 -8.51 -12.01 -23.07
CA LEU A 147 -8.24 -10.95 -22.08
C LEU A 147 -9.40 -10.81 -21.11
N ALA A 148 -10.65 -10.88 -21.59
CA ALA A 148 -11.84 -10.80 -20.75
C ALA A 148 -11.95 -11.99 -19.77
N ASP A 149 -11.76 -13.21 -20.25
CA ASP A 149 -11.82 -14.44 -19.45
C ASP A 149 -10.78 -14.44 -18.32
N TYR A 150 -9.57 -13.95 -18.62
CA TYR A 150 -8.55 -13.78 -17.59
C TYR A 150 -8.90 -12.66 -16.61
N ALA A 151 -9.32 -11.50 -17.12
CA ALA A 151 -9.65 -10.33 -16.30
C ALA A 151 -10.77 -10.62 -15.29
N GLU A 152 -11.81 -11.36 -15.69
CA GLU A 152 -12.91 -11.76 -14.81
C GLU A 152 -12.43 -12.57 -13.60
N LYS A 153 -11.41 -13.42 -13.76
CA LYS A 153 -10.86 -14.28 -12.69
C LYS A 153 -9.96 -13.55 -11.70
N VAL A 154 -9.54 -12.33 -12.02
CA VAL A 154 -8.66 -11.52 -11.19
C VAL A 154 -9.32 -10.21 -10.76
N ASP A 155 -10.65 -10.14 -10.86
CA ASP A 155 -11.46 -8.97 -10.49
C ASP A 155 -11.02 -7.68 -11.21
N MET A 156 -10.61 -7.81 -12.47
CA MET A 156 -10.22 -6.71 -13.36
C MET A 156 -11.16 -6.62 -14.56
N LYS A 157 -11.10 -5.50 -15.27
CA LYS A 157 -11.73 -5.35 -16.59
C LYS A 157 -10.65 -5.10 -17.62
N ALA A 158 -10.62 -5.94 -18.64
CA ALA A 158 -9.80 -5.75 -19.83
C ALA A 158 -10.70 -5.45 -21.02
N SER A 159 -10.27 -4.51 -21.85
CA SER A 159 -10.95 -4.17 -23.11
C SER A 159 -9.92 -3.80 -24.16
N LEU A 160 -10.14 -4.22 -25.39
CA LEU A 160 -9.31 -3.85 -26.52
C LEU A 160 -10.00 -2.70 -27.26
N CYS A 161 -9.33 -1.55 -27.35
CA CYS A 161 -9.87 -0.36 -27.99
C CYS A 161 -9.08 -0.06 -29.26
N LYS A 162 -9.77 0.24 -30.37
CA LYS A 162 -9.10 0.77 -31.56
C LYS A 162 -8.44 2.11 -31.22
N TYR A 163 -7.29 2.38 -31.81
CA TYR A 163 -6.50 3.60 -31.61
C TYR A 163 -5.89 4.11 -32.92
N THR A 164 -6.53 3.80 -34.04
CA THR A 164 -6.03 4.09 -35.38
C THR A 164 -6.46 5.48 -35.86
N THR A 165 -7.76 5.80 -35.80
CA THR A 165 -8.28 7.09 -36.28
C THR A 165 -8.24 8.16 -35.18
N GLN A 166 -8.30 9.44 -35.56
CA GLN A 166 -8.37 10.52 -34.57
C GLN A 166 -9.65 10.46 -33.73
N GLU A 167 -10.77 10.02 -34.31
CA GLU A 167 -12.03 9.81 -33.60
C GLU A 167 -11.90 8.72 -32.52
N ASP A 168 -11.22 7.60 -32.83
CA ASP A 168 -10.97 6.53 -31.86
C ASP A 168 -10.14 7.04 -30.67
N LYS A 169 -9.12 7.86 -30.97
CA LYS A 169 -8.24 8.46 -29.95
C LYS A 169 -9.01 9.41 -29.05
N ASP A 170 -9.85 10.26 -29.65
CA ASP A 170 -10.65 11.23 -28.90
C ASP A 170 -11.71 10.53 -28.04
N TYR A 171 -12.32 9.45 -28.53
CA TYR A 171 -13.27 8.62 -27.79
C TYR A 171 -12.62 7.91 -26.59
N LEU A 172 -11.47 7.25 -26.80
CA LEU A 172 -10.76 6.57 -25.71
C LEU A 172 -10.33 7.57 -24.62
N LEU A 173 -9.96 8.78 -25.03
CA LEU A 173 -9.40 9.80 -24.15
C LEU A 173 -10.43 10.78 -23.60
N GLU A 174 -11.72 10.65 -23.94
CA GLU A 174 -12.74 11.66 -23.67
C GLU A 174 -12.81 12.04 -22.18
N HIS A 175 -12.70 11.05 -21.32
CA HIS A 175 -12.89 11.17 -19.87
C HIS A 175 -11.62 11.43 -19.06
N TYR A 176 -10.45 11.52 -19.70
CA TYR A 176 -9.19 11.74 -18.97
C TYR A 176 -8.75 13.21 -18.98
N PRO A 177 -8.27 13.75 -17.85
CA PRO A 177 -7.81 15.14 -17.77
C PRO A 177 -6.54 15.37 -18.60
N ASP A 178 -5.63 14.39 -18.65
CA ASP A 178 -4.28 14.53 -19.24
C ASP A 178 -4.16 13.94 -20.65
N LYS A 179 -5.15 14.23 -21.52
CA LYS A 179 -5.25 13.64 -22.88
C LYS A 179 -3.96 13.79 -23.70
N ALA A 180 -3.32 14.96 -23.64
CA ALA A 180 -2.11 15.23 -24.42
C ALA A 180 -0.92 14.35 -23.97
N LEU A 181 -0.79 14.10 -22.67
CA LEU A 181 0.26 13.26 -22.12
C LEU A 181 0.02 11.79 -22.48
N ILE A 182 -1.22 11.31 -22.33
CA ILE A 182 -1.60 9.95 -22.70
C ILE A 182 -1.35 9.73 -24.20
N HIS A 183 -1.81 10.66 -25.05
CA HIS A 183 -1.61 10.57 -26.50
C HIS A 183 -0.12 10.52 -26.86
N SER A 184 0.71 11.35 -26.22
CA SER A 184 2.16 11.35 -26.44
C SER A 184 2.83 10.05 -26.00
N ARG A 185 2.40 9.43 -24.89
CA ARG A 185 2.96 8.15 -24.43
C ARG A 185 2.56 6.99 -25.35
N LEU A 186 1.27 6.87 -25.64
CA LEU A 186 0.75 5.84 -26.53
C LEU A 186 1.34 5.95 -27.94
N GLY A 187 1.54 7.17 -28.45
CA GLY A 187 2.19 7.42 -29.74
C GLY A 187 3.67 7.00 -29.78
N ARG A 188 4.35 6.93 -28.62
CA ARG A 188 5.72 6.39 -28.49
C ARG A 188 5.73 4.89 -28.21
N LYS A 189 4.56 4.22 -28.25
CA LYS A 189 4.37 2.84 -27.81
C LYS A 189 4.80 2.58 -26.36
N GLU A 190 4.61 3.58 -25.50
CA GLU A 190 4.84 3.47 -24.06
C GLU A 190 3.52 3.22 -23.31
N VAL A 191 3.57 2.37 -22.28
CA VAL A 191 2.43 2.13 -21.39
C VAL A 191 2.14 3.39 -20.57
N TYR A 192 0.86 3.70 -20.41
CA TYR A 192 0.41 4.75 -19.50
C TYR A 192 -0.27 4.12 -18.29
N TYR A 193 0.15 4.53 -17.10
CA TYR A 193 -0.50 4.24 -15.83
C TYR A 193 -1.07 5.55 -15.28
N ASP A 194 -2.27 5.51 -14.70
CA ASP A 194 -2.80 6.66 -13.98
C ASP A 194 -2.12 6.86 -12.61
N ALA A 195 -2.36 8.00 -11.98
CA ALA A 195 -1.74 8.36 -10.70
C ALA A 195 -2.24 7.55 -9.50
N ASP A 196 -3.44 6.98 -9.58
CA ASP A 196 -4.06 6.16 -8.55
C ASP A 196 -3.78 4.66 -8.76
N GLU A 197 -2.98 4.31 -9.78
CA GLU A 197 -2.67 2.95 -10.22
C GLU A 197 -3.91 2.10 -10.51
N LYS A 198 -5.03 2.71 -10.93
CA LYS A 198 -6.29 1.96 -11.22
C LYS A 198 -6.51 1.68 -12.69
N LEU A 199 -5.70 2.28 -13.55
CA LEU A 199 -5.80 2.19 -15.01
C LEU A 199 -4.41 1.95 -15.60
N ALA A 200 -4.33 1.00 -16.53
CA ALA A 200 -3.25 0.90 -17.48
C ALA A 200 -3.78 0.94 -18.91
N LEU A 201 -3.11 1.72 -19.77
CA LEU A 201 -3.33 1.78 -21.21
C LEU A 201 -2.08 1.26 -21.90
N ILE A 202 -2.21 0.08 -22.52
CA ILE A 202 -1.09 -0.65 -23.13
C ILE A 202 -1.23 -0.54 -24.64
N PRO A 203 -0.32 0.15 -25.34
CA PRO A 203 -0.35 0.22 -26.80
C PRO A 203 -0.03 -1.15 -27.40
N PHE A 204 -0.85 -1.58 -28.35
CA PHE A 204 -0.74 -2.86 -29.02
C PHE A 204 -1.03 -2.68 -30.52
N SER A 205 -0.34 -3.40 -31.40
CA SER A 205 -0.55 -3.26 -32.85
C SER A 205 -0.86 -4.63 -33.44
N ILE A 206 -1.92 -4.72 -34.22
CA ILE A 206 -2.33 -5.93 -34.95
C ILE A 206 -2.23 -5.63 -36.44
N LEU A 207 -1.23 -6.23 -37.10
CA LEU A 207 -0.89 -5.94 -38.49
C LEU A 207 -0.58 -4.45 -38.66
N GLU A 208 -1.42 -3.72 -39.43
CA GLU A 208 -1.28 -2.28 -39.69
C GLU A 208 -2.15 -1.40 -38.79
N ASP A 209 -3.02 -1.98 -37.95
CA ASP A 209 -3.91 -1.19 -37.08
C ASP A 209 -3.35 -1.10 -35.67
N ASP A 210 -3.45 0.10 -35.09
CA ASP A 210 -3.09 0.37 -33.71
C ASP A 210 -4.31 0.22 -32.79
N TYR A 211 -4.07 -0.45 -31.67
CA TYR A 211 -5.00 -0.74 -30.59
C TYR A 211 -4.40 -0.32 -29.25
N VAL A 212 -5.26 -0.23 -28.24
CA VAL A 212 -4.87 -0.03 -26.85
C VAL A 212 -5.64 -1.04 -26.00
N ILE A 213 -4.91 -1.84 -25.24
CA ILE A 213 -5.51 -2.69 -24.21
C ILE A 213 -5.70 -1.79 -22.99
N LYS A 214 -6.96 -1.59 -22.61
CA LYS A 214 -7.36 -0.86 -21.42
C LYS A 214 -7.62 -1.85 -20.29
N LEU A 215 -6.79 -1.77 -19.25
CA LEU A 215 -6.94 -2.52 -18.02
C LEU A 215 -7.42 -1.58 -16.90
N THR A 216 -8.49 -1.95 -16.21
CA THR A 216 -8.96 -1.22 -15.03
C THR A 216 -9.24 -2.18 -13.87
N SER A 217 -8.92 -1.77 -12.65
CA SER A 217 -9.17 -2.52 -11.42
C SER A 217 -9.70 -1.60 -10.33
N ASP A 218 -10.51 -2.14 -9.42
CA ASP A 218 -10.95 -1.41 -8.22
C ASP A 218 -9.82 -1.30 -7.18
N ASP A 219 -8.89 -2.26 -7.18
CA ASP A 219 -7.71 -2.33 -6.31
C ASP A 219 -6.54 -1.55 -6.93
N PHE A 220 -5.66 -2.24 -7.67
CA PHE A 220 -4.51 -1.70 -8.36
C PHE A 220 -4.18 -2.48 -9.64
N VAL A 221 -3.58 -1.76 -10.59
CA VAL A 221 -3.06 -2.21 -11.88
C VAL A 221 -1.58 -1.83 -11.93
N THR A 222 -0.72 -2.84 -12.04
CA THR A 222 0.74 -2.70 -11.97
C THR A 222 1.41 -3.23 -13.22
N GLU A 223 2.73 -3.03 -13.32
CA GLU A 223 3.56 -3.63 -14.37
C GLU A 223 3.41 -5.17 -14.43
N PHE A 224 3.11 -5.80 -13.30
CA PHE A 224 2.86 -7.25 -13.26
C PHE A 224 1.64 -7.64 -14.11
N ASP A 225 0.59 -6.82 -14.08
CA ASP A 225 -0.61 -7.03 -14.89
C ASP A 225 -0.29 -6.86 -16.38
N TYR A 226 0.41 -5.78 -16.73
CA TYR A 226 0.91 -5.58 -18.09
C TYR A 226 1.66 -6.82 -18.61
N LEU A 227 2.59 -7.37 -17.83
CA LEU A 227 3.36 -8.56 -18.21
C LEU A 227 2.47 -9.79 -18.40
N LEU A 228 1.50 -10.03 -17.53
CA LEU A 228 0.59 -11.17 -17.63
C LEU A 228 -0.31 -11.07 -18.87
N PHE A 229 -0.94 -9.91 -19.09
CA PHE A 229 -1.84 -9.71 -20.22
C PHE A 229 -1.09 -9.74 -21.57
N THR A 230 0.10 -9.15 -21.66
CA THR A 230 0.93 -9.24 -22.87
C THR A 230 1.49 -10.64 -23.10
N SER A 231 1.77 -11.39 -22.02
CA SER A 231 2.16 -12.81 -22.11
C SER A 231 1.01 -13.67 -22.64
N LEU A 232 -0.25 -13.40 -22.25
CA LEU A 232 -1.41 -14.10 -22.80
C LEU A 232 -1.51 -13.90 -24.32
N ILE A 233 -1.33 -12.68 -24.79
CA ILE A 233 -1.34 -12.37 -26.22
C ILE A 233 -0.22 -13.11 -26.94
N SER A 234 1.00 -13.07 -26.39
CA SER A 234 2.14 -13.79 -26.97
C SER A 234 1.91 -15.30 -27.02
N ILE A 235 1.25 -15.87 -26.01
CA ILE A 235 0.87 -17.29 -25.99
C ILE A 235 -0.20 -17.58 -27.06
N TYR A 236 -1.19 -16.68 -27.19
CA TYR A 236 -2.22 -16.79 -28.21
C TYR A 236 -1.60 -16.80 -29.61
N ASP A 237 -0.64 -15.92 -29.87
CA ASP A 237 0.11 -15.88 -31.14
C ASP A 237 0.89 -17.18 -31.39
N LEU A 238 1.54 -17.74 -30.36
CA LEU A 238 2.28 -19.00 -30.46
C LEU A 238 1.38 -20.22 -30.69
N MET A 239 0.09 -20.12 -30.33
CA MET A 239 -0.89 -21.18 -30.54
C MET A 239 -1.50 -21.15 -31.93
N LEU A 240 -1.33 -20.05 -32.69
CA LEU A 240 -1.78 -19.99 -34.07
C LEU A 240 -1.04 -21.06 -34.89
N PRO A 241 -1.74 -21.76 -35.80
CA PRO A 241 -1.08 -22.67 -36.73
C PRO A 241 -0.02 -21.88 -37.49
N ALA A 242 1.23 -22.37 -37.53
CA ALA A 242 2.20 -21.86 -38.47
C ALA A 242 1.56 -21.93 -39.86
N GLU A 243 1.51 -20.82 -40.59
CA GLU A 243 1.17 -20.84 -42.01
C GLU A 243 2.01 -21.95 -42.64
N GLN A 244 1.36 -23.03 -43.06
CA GLN A 244 2.02 -24.02 -43.88
C GLN A 244 2.40 -23.26 -45.15
N GLU A 245 3.69 -22.97 -45.31
CA GLU A 245 4.24 -22.59 -46.59
C GLU A 245 3.80 -23.68 -47.57
N ASP A 246 2.83 -23.34 -48.42
CA ASP A 246 2.41 -24.18 -49.53
C ASP A 246 3.65 -24.45 -50.40
N GLU A 247 4.24 -25.63 -50.25
CA GLU A 247 5.12 -26.23 -51.26
C GLU A 247 4.28 -26.57 -52.50
N ASP A 248 3.82 -25.54 -53.21
CA ASP A 248 3.36 -25.63 -54.58
C ASP A 248 4.58 -25.59 -55.51
N HIS A 249 5.30 -26.72 -55.57
CA HIS A 249 6.20 -27.02 -56.69
C HIS A 249 6.12 -28.50 -57.08
N GLU A 250 5.13 -28.82 -57.90
CA GLU A 250 5.22 -29.49 -59.22
C GLU A 250 3.83 -30.06 -59.54
N GLY A 251 3.05 -29.48 -60.47
CA GLY A 251 3.46 -29.34 -61.86
C GLY A 251 3.00 -30.57 -62.64
N THR A 252 1.73 -30.55 -63.05
CA THR A 252 1.07 -31.51 -63.93
C THR A 252 1.87 -31.72 -65.23
N TYR A 253 2.17 -32.96 -65.63
CA TYR A 253 2.31 -33.34 -67.05
C TYR A 253 2.05 -34.83 -67.27
N GLY A 254 1.16 -35.14 -68.22
CA GLY A 254 1.21 -36.34 -69.07
C GLY A 254 0.38 -37.54 -68.63
#